data_AF-A0A965ANR8-F1
#
_entry.id   AF-A0A965ANR8-F1
#
_cell.length_a   1.000
_cell.length_b   1.000
_cell.length_c   1.000
_cell.angle_alpha   90.00
_cell.angle_beta   90.00
_cell.angle_gamma   90.00
#
_symmetry.space_group_name_H-M   'P 1'
#
loop_
_entity.id
_entity.type
_entity.pdbx_description
1 polymer ?
#
loop_
_entity_poly.entity_id
_entity_poly.type
_entity_poly.pdbx_seq_one_letter_code
_entity_poly.pdbx_strand_id
1 'polypeptide(L)'
;MFEALTKAEMRARTMYRRTVDEAYEPIAETIRIVQQADALAAIGERLKALPGVLSSQPLEQAAEEFRAVEKLFNDITGASHVKSLFSRARRDLTRREPNLARAAASVTEGLKQFEAEVEWRQRAAQDLLAELVAYETAIRDTIGLRSQPRLNSDQATEVASCLSIHRDISLNF
;
A
#
# COMPACT_ATOMS: atom_id res chain seq x y z
N MET A 1 -38.13 21.93 -6.95
CA MET A 1 -38.33 20.88 -5.92
C MET A 1 -37.62 19.58 -6.31
N PHE A 2 -37.86 19.04 -7.51
CA PHE A 2 -37.19 17.83 -8.01
C PHE A 2 -35.64 17.95 -8.07
N GLU A 3 -35.11 19.01 -8.69
CA GLU A 3 -33.65 19.25 -8.78
C GLU A 3 -32.94 19.27 -7.42
N ALA A 4 -33.60 19.83 -6.39
CA ALA A 4 -33.06 19.86 -5.03
C ALA A 4 -33.00 18.46 -4.41
N LEU A 5 -34.01 17.61 -4.65
CA LEU A 5 -34.04 16.22 -4.20
C LEU A 5 -32.96 15.40 -4.92
N THR A 6 -32.83 15.54 -6.24
CA THR A 6 -31.81 14.85 -7.04
C THR A 6 -30.39 15.22 -6.59
N LYS A 7 -30.14 16.52 -6.32
CA LYS A 7 -28.86 16.98 -5.76
C LYS A 7 -28.60 16.41 -4.36
N ALA A 8 -29.61 16.35 -3.50
CA ALA A 8 -29.48 15.79 -2.15
C ALA A 8 -29.18 14.29 -2.18
N GLU A 9 -29.87 13.53 -3.04
CA GLU A 9 -29.63 12.10 -3.26
C GLU A 9 -28.20 11.84 -3.75
N MET A 10 -27.74 12.57 -4.78
CA MET A 10 -26.37 12.41 -5.29
C MET A 10 -25.31 12.67 -4.22
N ARG A 11 -25.53 13.69 -3.37
CA ARG A 11 -24.64 14.00 -2.25
C ARG A 11 -24.64 12.87 -1.22
N ALA A 12 -25.81 12.39 -0.81
CA ALA A 12 -25.94 11.28 0.14
C ALA A 12 -25.26 10.01 -0.39
N ARG A 13 -25.46 9.68 -1.68
CA ARG A 13 -24.83 8.53 -2.33
C ARG A 13 -23.31 8.65 -2.40
N THR A 14 -22.80 9.82 -2.77
CA THR A 14 -21.35 10.07 -2.81
C THR A 14 -20.73 9.98 -1.42
N MET A 15 -21.39 10.58 -0.42
CA MET A 15 -20.95 10.52 0.97
C MET A 15 -20.91 9.09 1.47
N TYR A 16 -21.99 8.32 1.27
CA TYR A 16 -22.05 6.90 1.63
C TYR A 16 -20.89 6.11 1.01
N ARG A 17 -20.69 6.24 -0.31
CA ARG A 17 -19.62 5.53 -1.04
C ARG A 17 -18.26 5.85 -0.46
N ARG A 18 -17.98 7.14 -0.26
CA ARG A 18 -16.70 7.57 0.31
C ARG A 18 -16.51 7.00 1.72
N THR A 19 -17.53 7.07 2.57
CA THR A 19 -17.45 6.55 3.94
C THR A 19 -17.19 5.05 4.00
N VAL A 20 -17.87 4.25 3.16
CA VAL A 20 -17.63 2.79 3.16
C VAL A 20 -16.28 2.44 2.56
N ASP A 21 -15.86 3.11 1.48
CA ASP A 21 -14.56 2.90 0.84
C ASP A 21 -13.43 3.28 1.83
N GLU A 22 -13.52 4.44 2.52
CA GLU A 22 -12.58 4.90 3.56
C GLU A 22 -12.55 4.00 4.80
N ALA A 23 -13.64 3.32 5.14
CA ALA A 23 -13.70 2.41 6.28
C ALA A 23 -13.09 1.03 5.97
N TYR A 24 -13.21 0.56 4.73
CA TYR A 24 -12.75 -0.77 4.33
C TYR A 24 -11.29 -0.79 3.86
N GLU A 25 -10.88 0.19 3.06
CA GLU A 25 -9.55 0.23 2.42
C GLU A 25 -8.38 0.08 3.42
N PRO A 26 -8.37 0.76 4.59
CA PRO A 26 -7.26 0.64 5.54
C PRO A 26 -7.07 -0.77 6.09
N ILE A 27 -8.15 -1.55 6.25
CA ILE A 27 -8.09 -2.92 6.75
C ILE A 27 -7.45 -3.82 5.69
N ALA A 28 -7.93 -3.71 4.45
CA ALA A 28 -7.38 -4.47 3.32
C ALA A 28 -5.91 -4.11 3.03
N GLU A 29 -5.53 -2.84 3.19
CA GLU A 29 -4.13 -2.42 3.09
C GLU A 29 -3.28 -2.97 4.24
N THR A 30 -3.75 -2.89 5.49
CA THR A 30 -3.02 -3.42 6.66
C THR A 30 -2.77 -4.92 6.51
N ILE A 31 -3.77 -5.69 6.07
CA ILE A 31 -3.61 -7.12 5.80
C ILE A 31 -2.51 -7.36 4.75
N ARG A 32 -2.53 -6.62 3.63
CA ARG A 32 -1.49 -6.74 2.58
C ARG A 32 -0.09 -6.42 3.11
N ILE A 33 0.04 -5.37 3.92
CA ILE A 33 1.32 -4.97 4.53
C ILE A 33 1.87 -6.08 5.43
N VAL A 34 1.02 -6.66 6.28
CA VAL A 34 1.39 -7.72 7.23
C VAL A 34 1.70 -9.04 6.51
N GLN A 35 0.94 -9.41 5.48
CA GLN A 35 1.19 -10.61 4.67
C GLN A 35 2.54 -10.59 3.95
N GLN A 36 3.10 -9.41 3.71
CA GLN A 36 4.41 -9.26 3.06
C GLN A 36 5.58 -9.19 4.05
N ALA A 37 5.38 -9.58 5.32
CA ALA A 37 6.44 -9.61 6.34
C ALA A 37 7.69 -10.38 5.88
N ASP A 38 7.51 -11.60 5.36
CA ASP A 38 8.61 -12.44 4.91
C ASP A 38 9.29 -11.90 3.65
N ALA A 39 8.52 -11.33 2.72
CA ALA A 39 9.04 -10.68 1.53
C ALA A 39 9.92 -9.48 1.88
N LEU A 40 9.53 -8.70 2.90
CA LEU A 40 10.36 -7.61 3.43
C LEU A 40 11.60 -8.15 4.15
N ALA A 41 11.48 -9.19 4.98
CA ALA A 41 12.63 -9.78 5.66
C ALA A 41 13.68 -10.33 4.67
N ALA A 42 13.24 -10.91 3.55
CA ALA A 42 14.10 -11.52 2.54
C ALA A 42 15.10 -10.54 1.89
N ILE A 43 14.79 -9.24 1.85
CA ILE A 43 15.69 -8.23 1.27
C ILE A 43 16.75 -7.74 2.27
N GLY A 44 16.65 -8.11 3.55
CA GLY A 44 17.46 -7.56 4.64
C GLY A 44 18.96 -7.77 4.48
N GLU A 45 19.40 -8.95 4.03
CA GLU A 45 20.83 -9.21 3.82
C GLU A 45 21.43 -8.31 2.73
N ARG A 46 20.64 -7.97 1.69
CA ARG A 46 21.10 -7.03 0.67
C ARG A 46 21.23 -5.61 1.21
N LEU A 47 20.35 -5.20 2.13
CA LEU A 47 20.43 -3.90 2.80
C LEU A 47 21.65 -3.81 3.71
N LYS A 48 21.89 -4.85 4.53
CA LYS A 48 23.01 -4.90 5.47
C LYS A 48 24.39 -4.85 4.79
N ALA A 49 24.47 -5.21 3.50
CA ALA A 49 25.69 -5.10 2.71
C ALA A 49 26.01 -3.66 2.27
N LEU A 50 25.03 -2.74 2.25
CA LEU A 50 25.21 -1.38 1.72
C LEU A 50 26.27 -0.52 2.43
N PRO A 51 26.46 -0.59 3.76
CA PRO A 51 27.58 0.08 4.41
C PRO A 51 28.94 -0.34 3.81
N GLY A 52 29.13 -1.62 3.52
CA GLY A 52 30.34 -2.12 2.86
C GLY A 52 30.49 -1.62 1.43
N VAL A 53 29.39 -1.51 0.68
CA VAL A 53 29.37 -0.93 -0.68
C VAL A 53 29.85 0.52 -0.65
N LEU A 54 29.40 1.34 0.31
CA LEU A 54 29.83 2.73 0.46
C LEU A 54 31.33 2.87 0.75
N SER A 55 31.94 1.91 1.44
CA SER A 55 33.35 1.98 1.83
C SER A 55 34.32 1.41 0.79
N SER A 56 33.86 0.50 -0.07
CA SER A 56 34.75 -0.32 -0.91
C SER A 56 34.57 -0.12 -2.42
N GLN A 57 33.40 0.34 -2.87
CA GLN A 57 33.11 0.44 -4.29
C GLN A 57 33.30 1.86 -4.83
N PRO A 58 33.64 2.00 -6.14
CA PRO A 58 33.54 3.27 -6.85
C PRO A 58 32.12 3.84 -6.77
N LEU A 59 32.00 5.16 -6.74
CA LEU A 59 30.72 5.86 -6.56
C LEU A 59 29.63 5.45 -7.57
N GLU A 60 30.01 5.24 -8.83
CA GLU A 60 29.09 4.83 -9.88
C GLU A 60 28.53 3.42 -9.64
N GLN A 61 29.40 2.47 -9.25
CA GLN A 61 29.00 1.11 -8.91
C GLN A 61 28.14 1.09 -7.65
N ALA A 62 28.54 1.86 -6.62
CA ALA A 62 27.75 2.03 -5.41
C ALA A 62 26.35 2.59 -5.73
N ALA A 63 26.25 3.61 -6.58
CA ALA A 63 24.95 4.19 -6.95
C ALA A 63 24.03 3.19 -7.66
N GLU A 64 24.56 2.33 -8.53
CA GLU A 64 23.78 1.27 -9.19
C GLU A 64 23.36 0.17 -8.21
N GLU A 65 24.20 -0.17 -7.22
CA GLU A 65 23.82 -1.12 -6.18
C GLU A 65 22.66 -0.62 -5.30
N PHE A 66 22.69 0.66 -4.91
CA PHE A 66 21.56 1.27 -4.22
C PHE A 66 20.31 1.28 -5.10
N ARG A 67 20.46 1.54 -6.41
CA ARG A 67 19.33 1.51 -7.34
C ARG A 67 18.72 0.11 -7.44
N ALA A 68 19.54 -0.94 -7.43
CA ALA A 68 19.08 -2.32 -7.43
C ALA A 68 18.28 -2.63 -6.14
N VAL A 69 18.80 -2.23 -4.98
CA VAL A 69 18.10 -2.35 -3.70
C VAL A 69 16.77 -1.61 -3.68
N GLU A 70 16.72 -0.36 -4.16
CA GLU A 70 15.49 0.45 -4.19
C GLU A 70 14.37 -0.25 -4.96
N LYS A 71 14.70 -1.02 -5.99
CA LYS A 71 13.72 -1.76 -6.80
C LYS A 71 13.10 -2.92 -6.02
N LEU A 72 13.82 -3.54 -5.09
CA LEU A 72 13.29 -4.64 -4.28
C LEU A 72 12.09 -4.21 -3.42
N PHE A 73 11.99 -2.93 -3.10
CA PHE A 73 10.86 -2.36 -2.36
C PHE A 73 9.62 -2.08 -3.22
N ASN A 74 9.71 -2.10 -4.56
CA ASN A 74 8.59 -1.71 -5.43
C ASN A 74 7.38 -2.62 -5.27
N ASP A 75 7.62 -3.89 -4.98
CA ASP A 75 6.56 -4.90 -4.83
C ASP A 75 6.14 -5.07 -3.36
N ILE A 76 6.68 -4.27 -2.44
CA ILE A 76 6.38 -4.32 -1.00
C ILE A 76 5.47 -3.15 -0.61
N THR A 77 4.23 -3.48 -0.28
CA THR A 77 3.20 -2.55 0.19
C THR A 77 3.65 -1.86 1.48
N GLY A 78 3.41 -0.55 1.56
CA GLY A 78 3.72 0.27 2.72
C GLY A 78 5.22 0.53 2.97
N ALA A 79 6.14 0.03 2.15
CA ALA A 79 7.59 0.16 2.40
C ALA A 79 8.27 1.39 1.76
N SER A 80 7.47 2.31 1.19
CA SER A 80 7.97 3.51 0.48
C SER A 80 8.78 4.43 1.39
N HIS A 81 8.40 4.55 2.66
CA HIS A 81 9.08 5.37 3.65
C HIS A 81 10.51 4.87 3.92
N VAL A 82 10.72 3.55 4.08
CA VAL A 82 12.04 2.94 4.19
C VAL A 82 12.84 3.09 2.89
N LYS A 83 12.24 2.73 1.75
CA LYS A 83 12.86 2.87 0.42
C LYS A 83 13.41 4.29 0.18
N SER A 84 12.69 5.30 0.63
CA SER A 84 13.06 6.71 0.41
C SER A 84 14.41 7.09 1.04
N LEU A 85 14.83 6.40 2.11
CA LEU A 85 16.12 6.61 2.79
C LEU A 85 17.29 6.10 1.95
N PHE A 86 17.14 4.91 1.35
CA PHE A 86 18.12 4.37 0.40
C PHE A 86 18.19 5.21 -0.88
N SER A 87 17.04 5.70 -1.36
CA SER A 87 16.99 6.62 -2.51
C SER A 87 17.67 7.97 -2.21
N ARG A 88 17.57 8.45 -0.97
CA ARG A 88 18.30 9.64 -0.51
C ARG A 88 19.80 9.38 -0.49
N ALA A 89 20.24 8.23 0.04
CA ALA A 89 21.64 7.84 0.05
C ALA A 89 22.22 7.78 -1.37
N ARG A 90 21.53 7.10 -2.31
CA ARG A 90 21.92 7.06 -3.73
C ARG A 90 22.06 8.45 -4.33
N ARG A 91 21.07 9.33 -4.10
CA ARG A 91 21.13 10.71 -4.58
C ARG A 91 22.36 11.43 -4.04
N ASP A 92 22.71 11.24 -2.78
CA ASP A 92 23.92 11.86 -2.20
C ASP A 92 25.23 11.33 -2.82
N LEU A 93 25.24 10.13 -3.42
CA LEU A 93 26.36 9.60 -4.22
C LEU A 93 26.45 10.20 -5.62
N THR A 94 25.31 10.42 -6.29
CA THR A 94 25.24 10.87 -7.69
C THR A 94 25.20 12.40 -7.86
N ARG A 95 25.38 13.15 -6.78
CA ARG A 95 25.43 14.61 -6.83
C ARG A 95 26.71 15.08 -7.51
N ARG A 96 26.69 16.33 -8.01
CA ARG A 96 27.88 17.01 -8.55
C ARG A 96 29.06 16.97 -7.56
N GLU A 97 28.76 17.13 -6.28
CA GLU A 97 29.69 16.93 -5.17
C GLU A 97 29.15 15.78 -4.29
N PRO A 98 29.68 14.56 -4.45
CA PRO A 98 29.25 13.40 -3.68
C PRO A 98 29.45 13.59 -2.17
N ASN A 99 28.46 13.21 -1.37
CA ASN A 99 28.51 13.31 0.09
C ASN A 99 28.34 11.95 0.77
N LEU A 100 29.48 11.27 0.97
CA LEU A 100 29.52 9.94 1.58
C LEU A 100 29.02 9.92 3.03
N ALA A 101 29.30 10.97 3.80
CA ALA A 101 28.85 11.06 5.19
C ALA A 101 27.32 11.09 5.30
N ARG A 102 26.66 11.88 4.44
CA ARG A 102 25.19 11.92 4.37
C ARG A 102 24.59 10.63 3.83
N ALA A 103 25.25 10.01 2.84
CA ALA A 103 24.82 8.71 2.33
C ALA A 103 24.86 7.64 3.43
N ALA A 104 25.95 7.56 4.20
CA ALA A 104 26.11 6.65 5.33
C ALA A 104 25.09 6.90 6.44
N ALA A 105 24.81 8.17 6.76
CA ALA A 105 23.76 8.53 7.72
C ALA A 105 22.37 8.05 7.27
N SER A 106 22.04 8.25 5.99
CA SER A 106 20.76 7.81 5.41
C SER A 106 20.65 6.28 5.38
N VAL A 107 21.73 5.55 5.11
CA VAL A 107 21.77 4.07 5.20
C VAL A 107 21.53 3.60 6.62
N THR A 108 22.19 4.22 7.60
CA THR A 108 22.04 3.85 9.02
C THR A 108 20.60 4.06 9.48
N GLU A 109 20.00 5.20 9.14
CA GLU A 109 18.59 5.47 9.41
C GLU A 109 17.67 4.47 8.68
N GLY A 110 17.98 4.16 7.41
CA GLY A 110 17.24 3.19 6.61
C GLY A 110 17.24 1.79 7.19
N LEU A 111 18.40 1.29 7.63
CA LEU A 111 18.54 -0.01 8.27
C LEU A 111 17.76 -0.08 9.59
N LYS A 112 17.84 0.97 10.41
CA LYS A 112 17.07 1.04 11.66
C LYS A 112 15.56 0.99 11.42
N GLN A 113 15.06 1.77 10.47
CA GLN A 113 13.64 1.77 10.10
C GLN A 113 13.21 0.43 9.50
N PHE A 114 14.06 -0.17 8.67
CA PHE A 114 13.83 -1.49 8.10
C PHE A 114 13.71 -2.59 9.17
N GLU A 115 14.61 -2.62 10.14
CA GLU A 115 14.57 -3.60 11.23
C GLU A 115 13.29 -3.45 12.06
N ALA A 116 12.91 -2.22 12.40
CA ALA A 116 11.65 -1.94 13.08
C ALA A 116 10.44 -2.41 12.25
N GLU A 117 10.43 -2.14 10.94
CA GLU A 117 9.39 -2.59 10.02
C GLU A 117 9.26 -4.11 9.95
N VAL A 118 10.39 -4.83 9.88
CA VAL A 118 10.39 -6.30 9.89
C VAL A 118 9.85 -6.83 11.22
N GLU A 119 10.31 -6.30 12.35
CA GLU A 119 9.90 -6.78 13.68
C GLU A 119 8.39 -6.65 13.87
N TRP A 120 7.82 -5.46 13.62
CA TRP A 120 6.40 -5.25 13.88
C TRP A 120 5.53 -6.05 12.91
N ARG A 121 5.91 -6.17 11.62
CA ARG A 121 5.14 -6.94 10.64
C ARG A 121 5.16 -8.43 10.95
N GLN A 122 6.30 -8.98 11.37
CA GLN A 122 6.40 -10.37 11.80
C GLN A 122 5.54 -10.65 13.03
N ARG A 123 5.56 -9.75 14.02
CA ARG A 123 4.68 -9.86 15.19
C ARG A 123 3.20 -9.78 14.80
N ALA A 124 2.83 -8.80 13.97
CA ALA A 124 1.46 -8.66 13.49
C ALA A 124 0.98 -9.87 12.65
N ALA A 125 1.88 -10.50 11.89
CA ALA A 125 1.58 -11.70 11.13
C ALA A 125 1.21 -12.89 12.04
N GLN A 126 1.85 -12.99 13.21
CA GLN A 126 1.59 -14.03 14.20
C GLN A 126 0.35 -13.70 15.05
N ASP A 127 0.25 -12.47 15.54
CA ASP A 127 -0.70 -12.11 16.59
C ASP A 127 -2.05 -11.60 16.06
N LEU A 128 -2.08 -10.98 14.87
CA LEU A 128 -3.24 -10.21 14.39
C LEU A 128 -3.77 -10.64 13.03
N LEU A 129 -2.95 -11.24 12.17
CA LEU A 129 -3.34 -11.49 10.77
C LEU A 129 -4.61 -12.34 10.64
N ALA A 130 -4.74 -13.39 11.47
CA ALA A 130 -5.92 -14.25 11.44
C ALA A 130 -7.20 -13.47 11.81
N GLU A 131 -7.15 -12.64 12.85
CA GLU A 131 -8.29 -11.83 13.29
C GLU A 131 -8.63 -10.72 12.29
N LEU A 132 -7.62 -10.08 11.70
CA LEU A 132 -7.80 -9.07 10.66
C LEU A 132 -8.47 -9.66 9.41
N VAL A 133 -8.04 -10.85 8.98
CA VAL A 133 -8.65 -11.56 7.83
C VAL A 133 -10.09 -11.99 8.15
N ALA A 134 -10.35 -12.46 9.37
CA ALA A 134 -11.71 -12.81 9.80
C ALA A 134 -12.62 -11.57 9.79
N TYR A 135 -12.13 -10.45 10.31
CA TYR A 135 -12.84 -9.18 10.32
C TYR A 135 -13.10 -8.66 8.90
N GLU A 136 -12.08 -8.64 8.03
CA GLU A 136 -12.21 -8.25 6.63
C GLU A 136 -13.27 -9.11 5.93
N THR A 137 -13.23 -10.43 6.13
CA THR A 137 -14.21 -11.36 5.54
C THR A 137 -15.64 -11.04 6.00
N ALA A 138 -15.84 -10.69 7.27
CA ALA A 138 -17.16 -10.34 7.81
C ALA A 138 -17.73 -9.04 7.21
N ILE A 139 -16.87 -8.09 6.84
CA ILE A 139 -17.30 -6.80 6.28
C ILE A 139 -17.21 -6.73 4.74
N ARG A 140 -16.62 -7.76 4.11
CA ARG A 140 -16.32 -7.82 2.67
C ARG A 140 -17.55 -7.58 1.80
N ASP A 141 -18.64 -8.29 2.10
CA ASP A 141 -19.87 -8.26 1.33
C ASP A 141 -20.85 -7.16 1.80
N THR A 142 -20.43 -6.30 2.74
CA THR A 142 -21.23 -5.18 3.25
C THR A 142 -20.54 -3.85 2.94
N ILE A 143 -19.67 -3.39 3.84
CA ILE A 143 -18.92 -2.13 3.71
C ILE A 143 -17.91 -2.25 2.55
N GLY A 144 -17.27 -3.41 2.41
CA GLY A 144 -16.24 -3.66 1.40
C GLY A 144 -16.73 -4.02 0.00
N LEU A 145 -18.04 -4.09 -0.22
CA LEU A 145 -18.62 -4.68 -1.44
C LEU A 145 -18.12 -3.97 -2.71
N ARG A 146 -18.00 -2.65 -2.64
CA ARG A 146 -17.59 -1.80 -3.76
C ARG A 146 -16.11 -1.95 -4.12
N SER A 147 -15.30 -2.39 -3.16
CA SER A 147 -13.86 -2.61 -3.33
C SER A 147 -13.56 -4.01 -3.87
N GLN A 148 -14.56 -4.89 -3.98
CA GLN A 148 -14.37 -6.23 -4.51
C GLN A 148 -14.20 -6.20 -6.03
N PRO A 149 -13.27 -7.00 -6.59
CA PRO A 149 -13.03 -7.02 -8.03
C PRO A 149 -14.21 -7.61 -8.82
N ARG A 150 -15.04 -8.44 -8.18
CA ARG A 150 -16.20 -9.11 -8.76
C ARG A 150 -17.31 -9.26 -7.73
N LEU A 151 -18.55 -9.22 -8.21
CA LEU A 151 -19.72 -9.63 -7.43
C LEU A 151 -19.72 -11.16 -7.28
N ASN A 152 -20.22 -11.64 -6.15
CA ASN A 152 -20.54 -13.06 -6.00
C ASN A 152 -21.81 -13.41 -6.78
N SER A 153 -22.09 -14.72 -6.92
CA SER A 153 -23.21 -15.20 -7.75
C SER A 153 -24.55 -14.65 -7.30
N ASP A 154 -24.81 -14.63 -5.99
CA ASP A 154 -26.09 -14.19 -5.44
C ASP A 154 -26.32 -12.70 -5.69
N GLN A 155 -25.30 -11.88 -5.43
CA GLN A 155 -25.29 -10.44 -5.73
C GLN A 155 -25.51 -10.19 -7.23
N ALA A 156 -24.86 -10.96 -8.11
CA ALA A 156 -25.01 -10.81 -9.55
C ALA A 156 -26.44 -11.14 -10.00
N THR A 157 -27.05 -12.18 -9.45
CA THR A 157 -28.44 -12.56 -9.73
C THR A 157 -29.42 -11.47 -9.26
N GLU A 158 -29.26 -10.95 -8.05
CA GLU A 158 -30.09 -9.86 -7.53
C GLU A 158 -29.98 -8.62 -8.43
N VAL A 159 -28.76 -8.18 -8.76
CA VAL A 159 -28.54 -7.02 -9.63
C VAL A 159 -29.14 -7.24 -11.02
N ALA A 160 -28.99 -8.44 -11.60
CA ALA A 160 -29.58 -8.77 -12.89
C ALA A 160 -31.12 -8.65 -12.86
N SER A 161 -31.75 -9.11 -11.78
CA SER A 161 -33.20 -8.95 -11.61
C SER A 161 -33.60 -7.46 -11.55
N CYS A 162 -32.88 -6.63 -10.79
CA CYS A 162 -33.13 -5.20 -10.68
C CYS A 162 -32.94 -4.44 -12.00
N LEU A 163 -31.98 -4.86 -12.83
CA LEU A 163 -31.67 -4.23 -14.11
C LEU A 163 -32.60 -4.67 -15.24
N SER A 164 -33.32 -5.79 -15.08
CA SER A 164 -34.27 -6.30 -16.08
C SER A 164 -35.54 -5.46 -16.20
N ILE A 165 -35.82 -4.57 -15.24
CA ILE A 165 -37.01 -3.73 -15.21
C ILE A 165 -36.76 -2.42 -15.97
N HIS A 166 -37.66 -2.09 -16.91
CA HIS A 166 -37.60 -0.84 -17.68
C HIS A 166 -37.73 0.38 -16.75
N ARG A 167 -36.79 1.33 -16.84
CA ARG A 167 -36.82 2.60 -16.10
C ARG A 167 -37.20 3.75 -17.02
N ASP A 168 -38.20 4.53 -16.63
CA ASP A 168 -38.51 5.80 -17.28
C ASP A 168 -37.45 6.84 -16.90
N ILE A 169 -36.74 7.37 -17.90
CA ILE A 169 -35.66 8.35 -17.75
C ILE A 169 -36.08 9.77 -18.13
N SER A 170 -37.36 9.99 -18.48
CA SER A 170 -37.89 11.29 -18.92
C SER A 170 -37.68 12.43 -17.94
N LEU A 171 -37.51 12.12 -16.66
CA LEU A 171 -37.31 13.09 -15.57
C LEU A 171 -35.84 13.49 -15.33
N ASN A 172 -34.88 12.98 -16.12
CA ASN A 172 -33.44 13.27 -15.94
C ASN A 172 -32.88 14.36 -16.88
N PHE A 173 -33.74 15.05 -17.65
CA PHE A 173 -33.38 16.13 -18.58
C PHE A 173 -33.81 17.51 -18.08
#